data_AF-A0A960KAK8-F1
#
_entry.id   AF-A0A960KAK8-F1
#
_cell.length_a   1.000
_cell.length_b   1.000
_cell.length_c   1.000
_cell.angle_alpha   90.00
_cell.angle_beta   90.00
_cell.angle_gamma   90.00
#
_symmetry.space_group_name_H-M   'P 1'
#
loop_
_entity.id
_entity.type
_entity.pdbx_description
1 polymer ?
#
loop_
_entity_poly.entity_id
_entity_poly.type
_entity_poly.pdbx_seq_one_letter_code
_entity_poly.pdbx_strand_id
1 'polypeptide(L)'
;MRAAPIRSALVVATLALALLAGCGTSGGSDASDDDSKAEGTTTAATTEEATVPSEDEVTTTEAEEEGATTTTEASPDGDEICGLLDELKTLDAEANDLVAAGDWTRIQAFYVDNTDDLISLYDDAIALDTEISDELETLRSVSESAGDLAEESTSLMDFGTKLAAQPGLDESSAAALTANEFSQETCGFPLAGF
;
A
#
# COMPACT_ATOMS: atom_id res chain seq x y z
N MET A 1 -1.41 -25.62 3.72
CA MET A 1 -2.39 -24.69 3.13
C MET A 1 -2.05 -23.31 3.67
N ARG A 2 -1.49 -22.44 2.82
CA ARG A 2 -1.11 -21.06 3.19
C ARG A 2 -2.34 -20.18 3.01
N ALA A 3 -2.85 -19.61 4.11
CA ALA A 3 -3.84 -18.54 4.07
C ALA A 3 -3.09 -17.21 3.95
N ALA A 4 -3.45 -16.41 2.95
CA ALA A 4 -2.89 -15.09 2.71
C ALA A 4 -3.38 -14.08 3.77
N PRO A 5 -2.53 -13.20 4.31
CA PRO A 5 -2.98 -12.01 5.02
C PRO A 5 -3.27 -10.90 4.00
N ILE A 6 -4.53 -10.45 3.95
CA ILE A 6 -4.96 -9.24 3.25
C ILE A 6 -4.39 -8.06 4.05
N ARG A 7 -3.41 -7.35 3.49
CA ARG A 7 -2.78 -6.17 4.13
C ARG A 7 -3.35 -4.88 3.54
N SER A 8 -3.91 -4.12 4.47
CA SER A 8 -4.05 -2.67 4.64
C SER A 8 -3.98 -1.76 3.41
N ALA A 9 -5.04 -0.98 3.30
CA ALA A 9 -5.34 0.00 2.28
C ALA A 9 -4.73 1.36 2.68
N LEU A 10 -3.76 1.83 1.90
CA LEU A 10 -3.31 3.21 1.92
C LEU A 10 -4.50 4.13 1.57
N VAL A 11 -4.84 5.11 2.40
CA VAL A 11 -5.80 6.16 2.02
C VAL A 11 -5.03 7.30 1.35
N VAL A 12 -4.40 6.96 0.23
CA VAL A 12 -4.41 7.86 -0.92
C VAL A 12 -5.32 7.15 -1.92
N ALA A 13 -6.64 7.38 -1.75
CA ALA A 13 -7.76 6.85 -2.53
C ALA A 13 -8.22 5.38 -2.38
N THR A 14 -8.40 4.86 -1.16
CA THR A 14 -9.12 3.57 -0.97
C THR A 14 -10.64 3.71 -0.81
N LEU A 15 -11.24 4.75 -1.39
CA LEU A 15 -12.69 4.91 -1.47
C LEU A 15 -13.33 4.24 -2.70
N ALA A 16 -12.54 3.69 -3.63
CA ALA A 16 -13.05 3.23 -4.93
C ALA A 16 -13.43 1.73 -5.04
N LEU A 17 -13.15 0.86 -4.06
CA LEU A 17 -13.30 -0.59 -4.28
C LEU A 17 -14.39 -1.33 -3.47
N ALA A 18 -15.17 -0.67 -2.61
CA ALA A 18 -16.17 -1.35 -1.78
C ALA A 18 -17.63 -1.28 -2.28
N LEU A 19 -17.92 -0.66 -3.44
CA LEU A 19 -19.33 -0.39 -3.85
C LEU A 19 -19.83 -1.12 -5.12
N LEU A 20 -19.02 -1.97 -5.79
CA LEU A 20 -19.49 -2.70 -6.98
C LEU A 20 -20.01 -4.13 -6.75
N ALA A 21 -20.01 -4.64 -5.52
CA ALA A 21 -20.59 -5.95 -5.22
C ALA A 21 -21.95 -5.80 -4.50
N GLY A 22 -22.98 -5.31 -5.21
CA GLY A 22 -24.32 -5.29 -4.62
C GLY A 22 -25.43 -4.76 -5.52
N CYS A 23 -26.23 -5.71 -6.04
CA CYS A 23 -27.64 -5.58 -6.44
C CYS A 23 -27.96 -5.29 -7.92
N GLY A 24 -28.50 -6.32 -8.60
CA GLY A 24 -29.23 -6.17 -9.87
C GLY A 24 -29.27 -7.45 -10.72
N THR A 25 -29.96 -8.52 -10.30
CA THR A 25 -31.27 -8.98 -10.81
C THR A 25 -31.28 -9.75 -12.16
N SER A 26 -31.37 -11.08 -12.03
CA SER A 26 -32.37 -11.99 -12.65
C SER A 26 -32.52 -12.15 -14.18
N GLY A 27 -32.41 -13.42 -14.61
CA GLY A 27 -33.10 -14.01 -15.77
C GLY A 27 -32.14 -14.58 -16.80
N GLY A 28 -32.16 -15.84 -17.23
CA GLY A 28 -33.05 -16.97 -17.07
C GLY A 28 -32.58 -18.05 -18.06
N SER A 29 -32.66 -19.31 -17.66
CA SER A 29 -32.16 -20.52 -18.35
C SER A 29 -32.79 -20.80 -19.73
N ASP A 30 -32.09 -21.49 -20.64
CA ASP A 30 -32.43 -22.87 -21.09
C ASP A 30 -31.52 -23.40 -22.24
N ALA A 31 -31.07 -24.66 -22.06
CA ALA A 31 -30.93 -25.78 -23.02
C ALA A 31 -30.18 -25.61 -24.38
N SER A 32 -29.51 -26.60 -24.98
CA SER A 32 -29.24 -28.02 -24.72
C SER A 32 -28.13 -28.49 -25.69
N ASP A 33 -27.51 -29.62 -25.37
CA ASP A 33 -26.89 -30.70 -26.18
C ASP A 33 -26.44 -30.44 -27.64
N ASP A 34 -25.23 -30.91 -28.01
CA ASP A 34 -25.02 -32.10 -28.88
C ASP A 34 -23.53 -32.30 -29.28
N ASP A 35 -23.04 -33.49 -28.93
CA ASP A 35 -22.18 -34.44 -29.67
C ASP A 35 -20.93 -34.04 -30.49
N SER A 36 -19.83 -34.70 -30.10
CA SER A 36 -18.84 -35.42 -30.92
C SER A 36 -18.09 -34.73 -32.07
N LYS A 37 -16.76 -34.64 -31.90
CA LYS A 37 -15.83 -35.28 -32.84
C LYS A 37 -14.49 -35.63 -32.19
N ALA A 38 -14.21 -36.93 -32.16
CA ALA A 38 -12.93 -37.52 -31.77
C ALA A 38 -11.98 -37.60 -32.97
N GLU A 39 -10.72 -37.24 -32.77
CA GLU A 39 -9.50 -37.79 -33.40
C GLU A 39 -8.40 -37.57 -32.33
N GLY A 40 -7.67 -38.54 -31.76
CA GLY A 40 -7.27 -39.85 -32.23
C GLY A 40 -5.75 -39.80 -32.51
N THR A 41 -4.91 -40.06 -31.51
CA THR A 41 -3.59 -40.72 -31.68
C THR A 41 -3.04 -41.18 -30.34
N THR A 42 -2.87 -42.49 -30.25
CA THR A 42 -2.24 -43.27 -29.18
C THR A 42 -0.73 -43.33 -29.41
N THR A 43 0.09 -43.30 -28.35
CA THR A 43 1.31 -44.12 -28.24
C THR A 43 1.63 -44.37 -26.76
N ALA A 44 1.79 -45.66 -26.44
CA ALA A 44 2.02 -46.25 -25.12
C ALA A 44 3.49 -46.13 -24.68
N ALA A 45 3.74 -45.86 -23.39
CA ALA A 45 4.19 -46.80 -22.35
C ALA A 45 5.67 -47.20 -22.38
N THR A 46 6.39 -46.93 -21.28
CA THR A 46 7.18 -47.95 -20.56
C THR A 46 7.70 -47.42 -19.21
N THR A 47 7.45 -48.27 -18.21
CA THR A 47 7.82 -48.33 -16.80
C THR A 47 9.35 -48.40 -16.57
N GLU A 48 9.88 -47.88 -15.46
CA GLU A 48 10.52 -48.66 -14.38
C GLU A 48 11.21 -47.80 -13.31
N GLU A 49 11.14 -48.38 -12.12
CA GLU A 49 11.48 -47.94 -10.77
C GLU A 49 12.89 -48.43 -10.42
N ALA A 50 13.69 -47.67 -9.64
CA ALA A 50 14.70 -48.21 -8.71
C ALA A 50 15.40 -47.11 -7.86
N THR A 51 14.95 -47.00 -6.60
CA THR A 51 15.68 -47.08 -5.30
C THR A 51 17.19 -46.69 -5.14
N VAL A 52 17.42 -45.65 -4.30
CA VAL A 52 18.37 -45.39 -3.15
C VAL A 52 19.89 -45.74 -3.21
N PRO A 53 20.73 -45.34 -2.23
CA PRO A 53 20.89 -44.07 -1.45
C PRO A 53 22.37 -43.57 -1.48
N SER A 54 22.68 -42.40 -0.91
CA SER A 54 24.03 -42.16 -0.37
C SER A 54 23.99 -41.11 0.74
N GLU A 55 24.32 -41.56 1.96
CA GLU A 55 24.78 -40.75 3.07
C GLU A 55 26.14 -40.12 2.70
N ASP A 56 26.39 -38.88 3.14
CA ASP A 56 27.61 -38.57 3.89
C ASP A 56 27.44 -37.28 4.69
N GLU A 57 27.96 -37.35 5.90
CA GLU A 57 27.89 -36.44 7.03
C GLU A 57 28.95 -35.34 6.90
N VAL A 58 28.59 -34.06 7.09
CA VAL A 58 29.55 -33.01 7.50
C VAL A 58 28.91 -32.06 8.51
N THR A 59 29.14 -32.36 9.78
CA THR A 59 29.60 -31.50 10.87
C THR A 59 29.35 -29.99 10.80
N THR A 60 28.61 -29.52 11.80
CA THR A 60 28.54 -28.17 12.39
C THR A 60 29.85 -27.37 12.36
N THR A 61 29.76 -26.11 11.97
CA THR A 61 30.57 -25.03 12.55
C THR A 61 29.67 -23.81 12.71
N GLU A 62 29.23 -23.58 13.94
CA GLU A 62 28.80 -22.26 14.41
C GLU A 62 30.04 -21.36 14.38
N ALA A 63 30.02 -20.38 13.48
CA ALA A 63 30.80 -19.17 13.62
C ALA A 63 29.84 -18.10 14.15
N GLU A 64 29.79 -17.98 15.48
CA GLU A 64 29.54 -16.69 16.12
C GLU A 64 30.69 -15.78 15.72
N GLU A 65 30.42 -14.81 14.85
CA GLU A 65 31.24 -13.60 14.72
C GLU A 65 30.25 -12.43 14.74
N GLU A 66 30.22 -11.85 15.94
CA GLU A 66 29.92 -10.47 16.26
C GLU A 66 28.89 -9.75 15.40
N GLY A 67 27.72 -9.54 16.00
CA GLY A 67 26.86 -8.43 15.65
C GLY A 67 27.69 -7.15 15.69
N ALA A 68 28.16 -6.73 14.52
CA ALA A 68 28.45 -5.34 14.24
C ALA A 68 27.12 -4.61 14.46
N THR A 69 26.92 -4.15 15.69
CA THR A 69 26.04 -3.02 15.96
C THR A 69 26.70 -1.83 15.27
N THR A 70 26.47 -1.71 13.96
CA THR A 70 26.51 -0.42 13.30
C THR A 70 25.52 0.45 14.04
N THR A 71 26.03 1.11 15.07
CA THR A 71 25.46 2.35 15.55
C THR A 71 25.72 3.30 14.38
N THR A 72 24.80 3.30 13.43
CA THR A 72 24.63 4.42 12.50
C THR A 72 24.49 5.62 13.42
N GLU A 73 25.52 6.48 13.46
CA GLU A 73 25.35 7.78 14.07
C GLU A 73 24.14 8.39 13.37
N ALA A 74 23.06 8.62 14.13
CA ALA A 74 21.90 9.32 13.62
C ALA A 74 22.43 10.64 13.05
N SER A 75 22.34 10.80 11.73
CA SER A 75 22.56 12.13 11.14
C SER A 75 21.57 13.06 11.85
N PRO A 76 21.96 14.31 12.21
CA PRO A 76 20.99 15.25 12.77
C PRO A 76 19.75 15.40 11.86
N ASP A 77 19.93 15.24 10.55
CA ASP A 77 18.88 15.23 9.54
C ASP A 77 17.96 13.98 9.66
N GLY A 78 18.49 12.87 10.17
CA GLY A 78 17.77 11.64 10.44
C GLY A 78 16.75 11.78 11.59
N ASP A 79 17.13 12.46 12.68
CA ASP A 79 16.18 12.75 13.76
C ASP A 79 15.09 13.75 13.30
N GLU A 80 15.44 14.70 12.43
CA GLU A 80 14.52 15.71 11.90
C GLU A 80 13.49 15.13 10.93
N ILE A 81 13.92 14.33 9.94
CA ILE A 81 12.99 13.66 9.02
C ILE A 81 12.07 12.69 9.77
N CYS A 82 12.58 11.98 10.78
CA CYS A 82 11.77 11.07 11.56
C CYS A 82 10.73 11.79 12.44
N GLY A 83 11.03 13.00 12.90
CA GLY A 83 10.03 13.85 13.56
C GLY A 83 8.88 14.22 12.61
N LEU A 84 9.21 14.71 11.41
CA LEU A 84 8.24 15.11 10.40
C LEU A 84 7.37 13.93 9.91
N LEU A 85 7.99 12.75 9.71
CA LEU A 85 7.27 11.54 9.30
C LEU A 85 6.32 11.02 10.40
N ASP A 86 6.62 11.20 11.69
CA ASP A 86 5.71 10.82 12.78
C ASP A 86 4.51 11.79 12.88
N GLU A 87 4.72 13.07 12.59
CA GLU A 87 3.63 14.06 12.48
C GLU A 87 2.71 13.76 11.30
N LEU A 88 3.27 13.49 10.12
CA LEU A 88 2.51 13.06 8.92
C LEU A 88 1.68 11.80 9.21
N LYS A 89 2.30 10.78 9.80
CA LYS A 89 1.63 9.55 10.24
C LYS A 89 0.47 9.82 11.21
N THR A 90 0.62 10.78 12.12
CA THR A 90 -0.44 11.13 13.08
C THR A 90 -1.65 11.75 12.38
N LEU A 91 -1.42 12.66 11.44
CA LEU A 91 -2.48 13.25 10.62
C LEU A 91 -3.17 12.19 9.74
N ASP A 92 -2.40 11.30 9.12
CA ASP A 92 -2.96 10.20 8.33
C ASP A 92 -3.81 9.24 9.18
N ALA A 93 -3.39 8.95 10.42
CA ALA A 93 -4.17 8.13 11.35
C ALA A 93 -5.51 8.79 11.71
N GLU A 94 -5.51 10.11 11.96
CA GLU A 94 -6.73 10.87 12.23
C GLU A 94 -7.67 10.88 11.01
N ALA A 95 -7.12 11.11 9.81
CA ALA A 95 -7.88 11.02 8.56
C ALA A 95 -8.54 9.65 8.38
N ASN A 96 -7.79 8.57 8.66
CA ASN A 96 -8.30 7.20 8.58
C ASN A 96 -9.46 6.94 9.54
N ASP A 97 -9.35 7.39 10.79
CA ASP A 97 -10.41 7.25 11.78
C ASP A 97 -11.68 8.01 11.37
N LEU A 98 -11.53 9.21 10.80
CA LEU A 98 -12.64 10.00 10.26
C LEU A 98 -13.31 9.31 9.07
N VAL A 99 -12.53 8.80 8.12
CA VAL A 99 -13.03 8.07 6.95
C VAL A 99 -13.76 6.80 7.38
N ALA A 100 -13.22 6.05 8.33
CA ALA A 100 -13.87 4.84 8.88
C ALA A 100 -15.20 5.15 9.58
N ALA A 101 -15.34 6.34 10.18
CA ALA A 101 -16.59 6.79 10.77
C ALA A 101 -17.65 7.20 9.73
N GLY A 102 -17.25 7.49 8.48
CA GLY A 102 -18.14 7.85 7.37
C GLY A 102 -18.82 9.22 7.52
N ASP A 103 -18.34 10.07 8.43
CA ASP A 103 -18.88 11.41 8.66
C ASP A 103 -18.30 12.40 7.64
N TRP A 104 -18.96 12.52 6.48
CA TRP A 104 -18.50 13.40 5.39
C TRP A 104 -18.22 14.84 5.86
N THR A 105 -19.05 15.41 6.74
CA THR A 105 -18.85 16.80 7.17
C THR A 105 -17.54 16.96 7.94
N ARG A 106 -17.19 15.98 8.77
CA ARG A 106 -15.90 15.99 9.48
C ARG A 106 -14.72 15.67 8.58
N ILE A 107 -14.88 14.74 7.66
CA ILE A 107 -13.83 14.39 6.67
C ILE A 107 -13.52 15.61 5.82
N GLN A 108 -14.54 16.28 5.29
CA GLN A 108 -14.37 17.50 4.49
C GLN A 108 -13.67 18.60 5.28
N ALA A 109 -14.13 18.88 6.51
CA ALA A 109 -13.49 19.89 7.36
C ALA A 109 -12.03 19.54 7.67
N PHE A 110 -11.72 18.26 7.92
CA PHE A 110 -10.36 17.83 8.17
C PHE A 110 -9.44 18.14 6.99
N TYR A 111 -9.79 17.73 5.77
CA TYR A 111 -8.95 18.02 4.60
C TYR A 111 -8.83 19.54 4.36
N VAL A 112 -9.94 20.28 4.37
CA VAL A 112 -9.91 21.73 4.12
C VAL A 112 -9.10 22.49 5.18
N ASP A 113 -9.23 22.13 6.45
CA ASP A 113 -8.58 22.85 7.55
C ASP A 113 -7.11 22.43 7.74
N ASN A 114 -6.71 21.22 7.34
CA ASN A 114 -5.37 20.68 7.60
C ASN A 114 -4.49 20.56 6.35
N THR A 115 -4.99 20.82 5.14
CA THR A 115 -4.15 20.70 3.93
C THR A 115 -2.95 21.63 3.97
N ASP A 116 -3.09 22.90 4.39
CA ASP A 116 -1.95 23.81 4.47
C ASP A 116 -0.87 23.31 5.44
N ASP A 117 -1.26 22.80 6.61
CA ASP A 117 -0.35 22.24 7.61
C ASP A 117 0.33 20.95 7.09
N LEU A 118 -0.43 20.08 6.43
CA LEU A 118 0.07 18.85 5.81
C LEU A 118 1.11 19.17 4.72
N ILE A 119 0.83 20.17 3.89
CA ILE A 119 1.74 20.62 2.84
C ILE A 119 3.01 21.23 3.43
N SER A 120 2.91 21.99 4.52
CA SER A 120 4.09 22.50 5.23
C SER A 120 4.97 21.37 5.75
N LEU A 121 4.39 20.30 6.30
CA LEU A 121 5.15 19.12 6.76
C LEU A 121 5.88 18.42 5.63
N TYR A 122 5.23 18.25 4.48
CA TYR A 122 5.89 17.70 3.29
C TYR A 122 7.00 18.63 2.79
N ASP A 123 6.76 19.95 2.72
CA ASP A 123 7.76 20.93 2.29
C ASP A 123 9.01 20.91 3.18
N ASP A 124 8.82 20.85 4.50
CA ASP A 124 9.92 20.73 5.46
C ASP A 124 10.66 19.40 5.30
N ALA A 125 9.96 18.29 5.08
CA ALA A 125 10.57 16.97 4.89
C ALA A 125 11.35 16.87 3.56
N ILE A 126 10.82 17.46 2.48
CA ILE A 126 11.48 17.53 1.17
C ILE A 126 12.76 18.37 1.26
N ALA A 127 12.73 19.47 2.04
CA ALA A 127 13.87 20.38 2.20
C ALA A 127 15.10 19.72 2.87
N LEU A 128 14.91 18.59 3.56
CA LEU A 128 16.00 17.79 4.13
C LEU A 128 16.79 16.99 3.08
N ASP A 129 16.35 16.98 1.81
CA ASP A 129 17.05 16.36 0.66
C ASP A 129 17.47 14.90 0.93
N THR A 130 16.50 14.12 1.41
CA THR A 130 16.71 12.69 1.71
C THR A 130 16.51 11.82 0.48
N GLU A 131 16.83 10.53 0.57
CA GLU A 131 16.63 9.60 -0.54
C GLU A 131 15.17 9.44 -0.99
N ILE A 132 14.22 9.82 -0.13
CA ILE A 132 12.78 9.76 -0.42
C ILE A 132 12.18 11.11 -0.86
N SER A 133 12.99 12.13 -1.14
CA SER A 133 12.46 13.46 -1.48
C SER A 133 11.56 13.46 -2.72
N ASP A 134 11.88 12.67 -3.76
CA ASP A 134 11.04 12.55 -4.97
C ASP A 134 9.67 11.91 -4.64
N GLU A 135 9.66 10.93 -3.74
CA GLU A 135 8.44 10.30 -3.24
C GLU A 135 7.61 11.28 -2.41
N LEU A 136 8.25 12.05 -1.54
CA LEU A 136 7.58 13.08 -0.74
C LEU A 136 6.98 14.19 -1.62
N GLU A 137 7.64 14.61 -2.71
CA GLU A 137 7.08 15.54 -3.69
C GLU A 137 5.81 14.98 -4.35
N THR A 138 5.82 13.69 -4.68
CA THR A 138 4.65 13.01 -5.26
C THR A 138 3.49 12.97 -4.27
N LEU A 139 3.75 12.61 -3.01
CA LEU A 139 2.74 12.54 -1.95
C LEU A 139 2.18 13.92 -1.60
N ARG A 140 3.05 14.94 -1.55
CA ARG A 140 2.66 16.35 -1.37
C ARG A 140 1.67 16.80 -2.42
N SER A 141 1.98 16.57 -3.70
CA SER A 141 1.14 16.99 -4.83
C SER A 141 -0.27 16.39 -4.78
N VAL A 142 -0.37 15.11 -4.46
CA VAL A 142 -1.67 14.43 -4.32
C VAL A 142 -2.42 14.90 -3.07
N SER A 143 -1.69 15.18 -1.97
CA SER A 143 -2.28 15.71 -0.73
C SER A 143 -2.86 17.12 -0.90
N GLU A 144 -2.18 17.98 -1.65
CA GLU A 144 -2.65 19.34 -1.99
C GLU A 144 -3.95 19.23 -2.78
N SER A 145 -3.92 18.38 -3.82
CA SER A 145 -5.09 18.12 -4.66
C SER A 145 -6.26 17.52 -3.87
N ALA A 146 -6.00 16.69 -2.85
CA ALA A 146 -7.03 16.13 -2.00
C ALA A 146 -7.75 17.21 -1.16
N GLY A 147 -7.02 18.23 -0.68
CA GLY A 147 -7.60 19.40 -0.01
C GLY A 147 -8.57 20.16 -0.89
N ASP A 148 -8.11 20.55 -2.08
CA ASP A 148 -8.92 21.25 -3.08
C ASP A 148 -10.16 20.44 -3.46
N LEU A 149 -9.99 19.14 -3.72
CA LEU A 149 -11.09 18.25 -4.05
C LEU A 149 -12.12 18.12 -2.92
N ALA A 150 -11.67 18.10 -1.68
CA ALA A 150 -12.56 18.05 -0.52
C ALA A 150 -13.39 19.33 -0.43
N GLU A 151 -12.80 20.50 -0.64
CA GLU A 151 -13.54 21.78 -0.69
C GLU A 151 -14.61 21.77 -1.77
N GLU A 152 -14.27 21.31 -2.97
CA GLU A 152 -15.18 21.29 -4.12
C GLU A 152 -16.24 20.18 -4.04
N SER A 153 -16.10 19.22 -3.13
CA SER A 153 -16.96 18.05 -3.08
C SER A 153 -18.19 18.22 -2.20
N THR A 154 -19.26 17.56 -2.60
CA THR A 154 -20.57 17.67 -1.91
C THR A 154 -20.93 16.43 -1.09
N SER A 155 -20.17 15.35 -1.25
CA SER A 155 -20.37 14.09 -0.53
C SER A 155 -19.10 13.24 -0.56
N LEU A 156 -19.02 12.27 0.35
CA LEU A 156 -17.93 11.29 0.39
C LEU A 156 -17.76 10.54 -0.95
N MET A 157 -18.87 10.20 -1.61
CA MET A 157 -18.84 9.49 -2.89
C MET A 157 -18.31 10.36 -4.03
N ASP A 158 -18.69 11.63 -4.04
CA ASP A 158 -18.20 12.62 -5.01
C ASP A 158 -16.70 12.85 -4.80
N PHE A 159 -16.27 13.06 -3.56
CA PHE A 159 -14.86 13.19 -3.19
C PHE A 159 -14.05 11.96 -3.63
N GLY A 160 -14.50 10.75 -3.28
CA GLY A 160 -13.84 9.51 -3.68
C GLY A 160 -13.75 9.34 -5.20
N THR A 161 -14.78 9.77 -5.94
CA THR A 161 -14.78 9.73 -7.42
C THR A 161 -13.78 10.71 -8.01
N LYS A 162 -13.71 11.94 -7.49
CA LYS A 162 -12.73 12.94 -7.95
C LYS A 162 -11.31 12.53 -7.59
N LEU A 163 -11.09 12.01 -6.38
CA LEU A 163 -9.78 11.54 -5.91
C LEU A 163 -9.29 10.37 -6.77
N ALA A 164 -10.15 9.41 -7.09
CA ALA A 164 -9.81 8.30 -8.00
C ALA A 164 -9.48 8.74 -9.44
N ALA A 165 -9.85 9.95 -9.83
CA ALA A 165 -9.55 10.52 -11.14
C ALA A 165 -8.31 11.44 -11.14
N GLN A 166 -7.64 11.61 -9.99
CA GLN A 166 -6.47 12.45 -9.87
C GLN A 166 -5.29 11.88 -10.67
N PRO A 167 -4.59 12.71 -11.47
CA PRO A 167 -3.30 12.32 -12.03
C PRO A 167 -2.29 12.11 -10.89
N GLY A 168 -1.38 11.14 -11.05
CA GLY A 168 -0.34 10.86 -10.04
C GLY A 168 -0.80 9.96 -8.89
N LEU A 169 -2.07 9.55 -8.87
CA LEU A 169 -2.60 8.70 -7.79
C LEU A 169 -1.94 7.30 -7.77
N ASP A 170 -1.76 6.69 -8.93
CA ASP A 170 -1.09 5.39 -9.05
C ASP A 170 0.38 5.51 -8.62
N GLU A 171 1.07 6.55 -9.05
CA GLU A 171 2.45 6.87 -8.65
C GLU A 171 2.56 7.13 -7.15
N SER A 172 1.61 7.84 -6.56
CA SER A 172 1.59 8.14 -5.12
C SER A 172 1.47 6.88 -4.25
N SER A 173 0.80 5.83 -4.76
CA SER A 173 0.72 4.56 -4.05
C SER A 173 2.09 3.87 -3.94
N ALA A 174 2.91 3.94 -5.01
CA ALA A 174 4.28 3.43 -4.98
C ALA A 174 5.18 4.31 -4.11
N ALA A 175 5.06 5.63 -4.22
CA ALA A 175 5.82 6.58 -3.40
C ALA A 175 5.57 6.37 -1.90
N ALA A 176 4.31 6.16 -1.51
CA ALA A 176 3.96 5.90 -0.12
C ALA A 176 4.60 4.61 0.40
N LEU A 177 4.66 3.54 -0.40
CA LEU A 177 5.30 2.29 -0.02
C LEU A 177 6.79 2.49 0.25
N THR A 178 7.49 3.21 -0.63
CA THR A 178 8.90 3.56 -0.46
C THR A 178 9.12 4.42 0.78
N ALA A 179 8.31 5.46 0.99
CA ALA A 179 8.40 6.33 2.18
C ALA A 179 8.16 5.53 3.47
N ASN A 180 7.25 4.55 3.45
CA ASN A 180 7.02 3.68 4.59
C ASN A 180 8.14 2.66 4.84
N GLU A 181 8.80 2.17 3.79
CA GLU A 181 10.01 1.34 3.92
C GLU A 181 11.13 2.15 4.58
N PHE A 182 11.40 3.36 4.06
CA PHE A 182 12.35 4.29 4.64
C PHE A 182 12.03 4.61 6.11
N SER A 183 10.77 4.93 6.43
CA SER A 183 10.34 5.21 7.81
C SER A 183 10.59 4.03 8.75
N GLN A 184 10.36 2.79 8.30
CA GLN A 184 10.60 1.60 9.13
C GLN A 184 12.09 1.35 9.35
N GLU A 185 12.90 1.51 8.31
CA GLU A 185 14.34 1.24 8.36
C GLU A 185 15.11 2.33 9.10
N THR A 186 14.77 3.59 8.86
CA THR A 186 15.47 4.76 9.38
C THR A 186 14.89 5.23 10.71
N CYS A 187 13.55 5.30 10.81
CA CYS A 187 12.86 5.89 11.96
C CYS A 187 12.32 4.87 12.96
N GLY A 188 12.32 3.59 12.60
CA GLY A 188 11.87 2.50 13.48
C GLY A 188 10.35 2.43 13.67
N PHE A 189 9.56 3.10 12.80
CA PHE A 189 8.11 3.01 12.81
C PHE A 189 7.52 3.02 11.39
N PRO A 190 6.38 2.36 11.16
CA PRO A 190 5.65 2.48 9.90
C PRO A 190 4.85 3.77 9.85
N LEU A 191 4.64 4.28 8.65
CA LEU A 191 3.64 5.30 8.36
C LEU A 191 2.24 4.71 8.53
N ALA A 192 1.22 5.56 8.71
CA ALA A 192 -0.14 5.07 8.88
C ALA A 192 -0.69 4.51 7.55
N GLY A 193 -1.53 3.47 7.63
CA GLY A 193 -2.18 2.86 6.45
C GLY A 193 -1.50 1.62 5.85
N PHE A 194 -0.42 1.12 6.45
CA PHE A 194 0.32 -0.09 6.02
C PHE A 194 0.19 -1.29 6.98
#